data_AF-A0A355RDD5-F1
#
_entry.id   AF-A0A355RDD5-F1
#
_cell.length_a   1.000
_cell.length_b   1.000
_cell.length_c   1.000
_cell.angle_alpha   90.00
_cell.angle_beta   90.00
_cell.angle_gamma   90.00
#
_symmetry.space_group_name_H-M   'P 1'
#
loop_
_entity.id
_entity.type
_entity.pdbx_description
1 polymer ?
#
loop_
_entity_poly.entity_id
_entity_poly.type
_entity_poly.pdbx_seq_one_letter_code
_entity_poly.pdbx_strand_id
1 'polypeptide(L)' 'FRYSKAFKKAAEAGQVWDMEQLVSFLANPKKSIKGTKMSFSGLKKQKDIDAIIAYLNAEGA' A
#
# COMPACT_ATOMS: atom_id res chain seq x y z
N PHE A 1 12.65 8.88 -8.29
CA PHE A 1 12.52 7.42 -8.10
C PHE A 1 11.63 6.81 -9.19
N ARG A 2 11.89 5.58 -9.66
CA ARG A 2 11.07 4.92 -10.71
C ARG A 2 10.19 3.81 -10.09
N TYR A 3 8.87 3.97 -10.17
CA TYR A 3 7.90 2.93 -9.75
C TYR A 3 8.17 1.56 -10.41
N SER A 4 7.69 0.50 -9.77
CA SER A 4 7.74 -0.84 -10.35
C SER A 4 6.81 -0.94 -11.56
N LYS A 5 7.06 -1.90 -12.46
CA LYS A 5 6.13 -2.20 -13.56
C LYS A 5 4.75 -2.59 -13.02
N ALA A 6 4.70 -3.27 -11.87
CA ALA A 6 3.44 -3.66 -11.22
C ALA A 6 2.62 -2.44 -10.78
N PHE A 7 3.26 -1.44 -10.15
CA PHE A 7 2.58 -0.21 -9.73
C PHE A 7 2.07 0.61 -10.91
N LYS A 8 2.84 0.68 -12.01
CA LYS A 8 2.39 1.34 -13.24
C LYS A 8 1.14 0.68 -13.81
N LYS A 9 1.14 -0.66 -13.90
CA LYS A 9 -0.03 -1.43 -14.35
C LYS A 9 -1.26 -1.23 -13.46
N ALA A 10 -1.07 -1.18 -12.13
CA ALA A 10 -2.16 -0.91 -11.20
C ALA A 10 -2.77 0.47 -11.44
N ALA A 11 -1.93 1.50 -11.63
CA ALA A 11 -2.39 2.84 -11.96
C ALA A 11 -3.09 2.91 -13.34
N GLU A 12 -2.54 2.26 -14.37
CA GLU A 12 -3.15 2.14 -15.70
C GLU A 12 -4.50 1.41 -15.66
N ALA A 13 -4.67 0.47 -14.73
CA ALA A 13 -5.94 -0.22 -14.47
C ALA A 13 -6.93 0.61 -13.61
N GLY A 14 -6.58 1.85 -13.25
CA GLY A 14 -7.44 2.73 -12.46
C GLY A 14 -7.52 2.37 -10.98
N GLN A 15 -6.57 1.60 -10.46
CA GLN A 15 -6.56 1.26 -9.04
C GLN A 15 -6.31 2.52 -8.19
N VAL A 16 -7.21 2.79 -7.25
CA VAL A 16 -7.14 3.89 -6.30
C VAL A 16 -6.78 3.39 -4.91
N TRP A 17 -6.23 4.28 -4.09
CA TRP A 17 -5.92 3.99 -2.70
C TRP A 17 -7.15 4.25 -1.84
N ASP A 18 -7.94 3.20 -1.62
CA ASP A 18 -8.96 3.17 -0.59
C ASP A 18 -8.42 2.51 0.70
N MET A 19 -9.25 2.53 1.75
CA MET A 19 -8.90 1.96 3.06
C MET A 19 -8.55 0.47 2.96
N GLU A 20 -9.30 -0.31 2.17
CA GLU A 20 -9.08 -1.75 2.06
C GLU A 20 -7.76 -2.06 1.35
N GLN A 21 -7.44 -1.33 0.29
CA GLN A 21 -6.18 -1.42 -0.43
C GLN A 21 -5.00 -1.00 0.44
N LEU A 22 -5.14 0.08 1.21
CA LEU A 22 -4.10 0.54 2.13
C LEU A 22 -3.84 -0.50 3.23
N VAL A 23 -4.89 -1.06 3.85
CA VAL A 23 -4.74 -2.12 4.86
C VAL A 23 -4.04 -3.34 4.26
N SER A 24 -4.52 -3.83 3.11
CA SER A 24 -3.94 -5.00 2.43
C SER A 24 -2.48 -4.78 2.04
N PHE A 25 -2.16 -3.61 1.50
CA PHE A 25 -0.82 -3.27 1.08
C PHE A 25 0.14 -3.08 2.25
N LEU A 26 -0.27 -2.39 3.32
CA LEU A 26 0.54 -2.19 4.51
C LEU A 26 0.77 -3.49 5.27
N ALA A 27 -0.19 -4.43 5.25
CA ALA A 27 -0.04 -5.75 5.86
C ALA A 27 0.99 -6.63 5.11
N ASN A 28 0.99 -6.61 3.77
CA ASN A 28 1.99 -7.32 2.97
C ASN A 28 2.11 -6.76 1.54
N PRO A 29 3.07 -5.84 1.30
CA PRO A 29 3.20 -5.17 0.01
C PRO A 29 3.47 -6.13 -1.16
N LYS A 30 4.28 -7.17 -0.93
CA LYS A 30 4.67 -8.14 -1.97
C LYS A 30 3.52 -9.07 -2.36
N LYS A 31 2.63 -9.38 -1.43
CA LYS A 31 1.43 -10.19 -1.68
C LYS A 31 0.33 -9.35 -2.31
N SER A 32 0.13 -8.12 -1.84
CA SER A 32 -0.89 -7.19 -2.36
C SER A 32 -0.58 -6.77 -3.81
N ILE A 33 0.65 -6.31 -4.10
CA ILE A 33 1.08 -5.93 -5.45
C ILE A 33 2.29 -6.76 -5.85
N LYS A 34 2.03 -7.88 -6.54
CA LYS A 34 3.08 -8.81 -6.97
C LYS A 34 4.05 -8.13 -7.94
N GLY A 35 5.34 -8.13 -7.60
CA GLY A 35 6.37 -7.42 -8.37
C GLY A 35 6.51 -5.94 -7.99
N THR A 36 5.96 -5.52 -6.85
CA THR A 36 6.34 -4.26 -6.21
C THR A 36 7.85 -4.19 -5.97
N LYS A 37 8.42 -2.99 -6.09
CA LYS A 37 9.83 -2.72 -5.74
C LYS A 37 10.02 -2.47 -4.25
N MET A 38 8.93 -2.39 -3.48
CA MET A 38 8.98 -2.17 -2.04
C MET A 38 9.56 -3.41 -1.36
N SER A 39 10.68 -3.24 -0.65
CA SER A 39 11.37 -4.29 0.09
C SER A 39 10.80 -4.54 1.49
N PHE A 40 9.88 -3.69 1.95
CA PHE A 40 9.20 -3.81 3.23
C PHE A 40 8.35 -5.09 3.29
N SER A 41 8.44 -5.80 4.42
CA SER A 41 7.71 -7.06 4.64
C SER A 41 6.22 -6.84 4.96
N GLY A 42 5.84 -5.65 5.41
CA GLY A 42 4.52 -5.35 5.92
C GLY A 42 4.45 -5.31 7.45
N LEU A 43 3.33 -4.80 7.95
CA LEU A 43 3.00 -4.68 9.37
C LEU A 43 2.22 -5.91 9.85
N LYS A 44 2.60 -6.45 11.01
CA LYS A 44 1.96 -7.64 11.58
C LYS A 44 0.76 -7.31 12.48
N LYS A 45 0.78 -6.14 13.11
CA LYS A 45 -0.24 -5.72 14.07
C LYS A 45 -1.24 -4.81 13.39
N GLN A 46 -2.53 -5.15 13.51
CA GLN A 46 -3.59 -4.32 12.96
C GLN A 46 -3.55 -2.88 13.50
N LYS A 47 -3.28 -2.72 14.81
CA LYS A 47 -3.15 -1.41 15.46
C LYS A 47 -2.10 -0.50 14.79
N ASP A 48 -0.99 -1.07 14.31
CA ASP A 48 0.06 -0.28 13.66
C ASP A 48 -0.38 0.16 12.25
N ILE A 49 -1.13 -0.69 11.55
CA ILE A 49 -1.74 -0.37 10.25
C ILE A 49 -2.75 0.77 10.44
N ASP A 50 -3.65 0.62 11.40
CA ASP A 50 -4.70 1.62 11.70
C ASP A 50 -4.08 2.97 12.08
N ALA A 51 -3.01 2.97 12.87
CA ALA A 51 -2.30 4.18 13.26
C ALA A 51 -1.67 4.90 12.06
N ILE A 52 -1.06 4.17 11.13
CA ILE A 52 -0.50 4.76 9.90
C ILE A 52 -1.60 5.30 9.02
N ILE A 53 -2.69 4.55 8.84
CA ILE A 53 -3.81 5.00 8.00
C ILE A 53 -4.45 6.26 8.60
N ALA A 54 -4.64 6.31 9.92
CA ALA A 54 -5.13 7.50 10.61
C ALA A 54 -4.21 8.71 10.38
N TYR A 55 -2.89 8.50 10.45
CA TYR A 55 -1.91 9.53 10.16
C TYR A 55 -1.99 10.00 8.70
N LEU A 56 -2.06 9.08 7.73
CA LEU A 56 -2.17 9.42 6.31
C LEU A 56 -3.45 10.20 6.00
N ASN A 57 -4.58 9.82 6.60
CA ASN A 57 -5.84 10.56 6.44
C ASN A 57 -5.79 11.96 7.05
N ALA A 58 -5.04 12.15 8.14
CA ALA A 58 -4.89 13.46 8.78
C ALA A 58 -3.98 14.40 7.96
N GLU A 59 -2.94 13.87 7.32
CA GLU A 59 -1.92 14.63 6.59
C GLU A 59 -2.19 14.76 5.08
N GLY A 60 -3.27 14.14 4.59
CA GLY A 60 -3.73 14.24 3.21
C GLY A 60 -3.64 12.92 2.44
N ALA A 61 -4.76 12.19 2.46
CA ALA A 61 -5.10 11.15 1.49
C ALA A 61 -6.25 11.67 0.62
#